data_AF-A0A1R3Y6H1-F1
#
_entry.id   AF-A0A1R3Y6H1-F1
#
_cell.length_a   1.000
_cell.length_b   1.000
_cell.length_c   1.000
_cell.angle_alpha   90.00
_cell.angle_beta   90.00
_cell.angle_gamma   90.00
#
_symmetry.space_group_name_H-M   'P 1'
#
loop_
_entity.id
_entity.type
_entity.pdbx_description
1 polymer ?
#
loop_
_entity_poly.entity_id
_entity_poly.type
_entity_poly.pdbx_seq_one_letter_code
_entity_poly.pdbx_strand_id
1 'polypeptide(L)' 'MKLITISVPAYNEQESITTLYETIVNVMDSIKDKYTFELLFINDGSKDKTLEIVK' A
#
# COMPACT_ATOMS: atom_id res chain seq x y z
N MET A 1 16.23 13.86 -0.52
CA MET A 1 14.94 13.60 0.18
C MET A 1 15.10 12.31 0.97
N LYS A 2 14.44 12.19 2.14
CA LYS A 2 14.46 10.94 2.91
C LYS A 2 13.41 9.98 2.34
N LEU A 3 13.76 8.70 2.29
CA LEU A 3 12.84 7.63 1.91
C LEU A 3 12.07 7.13 3.14
N ILE A 4 10.75 6.98 3.00
CA ILE A 4 9.87 6.34 3.98
C ILE A 4 9.27 5.09 3.32
N THR A 5 9.53 3.93 3.91
CA THR A 5 8.88 2.67 3.51
C THR A 5 7.66 2.43 4.40
N ILE A 6 6.50 2.26 3.77
CA ILE A 6 5.24 1.86 4.42
C ILE A 6 5.02 0.38 4.12
N SER A 7 5.22 -0.47 5.12
CA SER A 7 5.04 -1.92 5.01
C SER A 7 3.64 -2.32 5.47
N VAL A 8 2.88 -2.99 4.62
CA VAL A 8 1.49 -3.39 4.85
C VAL A 8 1.35 -4.90 4.68
N PRO A 9 1.24 -5.69 5.77
CA PRO A 9 0.80 -7.07 5.67
C PRO A 9 -0.68 -7.12 5.27
N ALA A 10 -1.02 -8.00 4.32
CA ALA A 10 -2.37 -8.14 3.80
C ALA A 10 -2.78 -9.61 3.78
N TYR A 11 -3.89 -9.93 4.47
CA TYR A 11 -4.53 -11.24 4.51
C TYR A 11 -6.03 -11.11 4.23
N ASN A 12 -6.47 -11.57 3.07
CA ASN A 12 -7.87 -11.53 2.64
C ASN A 12 -8.52 -10.13 2.64
N GLU A 13 -7.83 -9.14 2.08
CA GLU A 13 -8.21 -7.72 2.01
C GLU A 13 -8.74 -7.30 0.63
N GLN A 14 -9.28 -8.22 -0.19
CA GLN A 14 -9.67 -7.93 -1.57
C GLN A 14 -10.68 -6.77 -1.73
N GLU A 15 -11.48 -6.48 -0.70
CA GLU A 15 -12.50 -5.42 -0.73
C GLU A 15 -11.95 -4.05 -0.30
N SER A 16 -10.87 -4.02 0.49
CA SER A 16 -10.37 -2.82 1.16
C SER A 16 -9.05 -2.31 0.57
N ILE A 17 -8.25 -3.20 -0.04
CA ILE A 17 -6.85 -2.92 -0.38
C ILE A 17 -6.69 -1.80 -1.42
N THR A 18 -7.63 -1.66 -2.36
CA THR A 18 -7.64 -0.56 -3.33
C THR A 18 -7.89 0.78 -2.65
N THR A 19 -8.89 0.87 -1.78
CA THR A 19 -9.20 2.10 -1.04
C THR A 19 -8.07 2.49 -0.10
N LEU A 20 -7.41 1.50 0.52
CA LEU A 20 -6.21 1.73 1.33
C LEU A 20 -5.09 2.36 0.49
N TYR A 21 -4.78 1.78 -0.67
CA TYR A 21 -3.77 2.31 -1.59
C TYR A 21 -4.08 3.76 -2.00
N GLU A 22 -5.29 4.04 -2.46
CA GLU A 22 -5.71 5.38 -2.88
C GLU A 22 -5.57 6.41 -1.75
N THR A 23 -5.98 6.03 -0.54
CA THR A 23 -5.91 6.90 0.63
C THR A 23 -4.45 7.22 0.99
N ILE A 24 -3.57 6.22 0.96
CA ILE A 24 -2.15 6.43 1.26
C ILE A 24 -1.48 7.29 0.19
N VAL A 25 -1.74 7.02 -1.10
CA VAL A 25 -1.19 7.80 -2.22
C VAL A 25 -1.61 9.26 -2.14
N ASN A 26 -2.88 9.55 -1.83
CA ASN A 26 -3.36 10.92 -1.66
C ASN A 26 -2.57 11.67 -0.56
N VAL A 27 -2.26 11.00 0.55
CA VAL A 27 -1.44 11.58 1.62
C VAL A 27 0.01 11.76 1.16
N MET A 28 0.60 10.76 0.51
CA MET A 28 1.96 10.83 -0.03
C MET A 28 2.14 12.00 -1.00
N ASP A 29 1.18 12.19 -1.91
CA ASP A 29 1.18 13.28 -2.89
C ASP A 29 1.12 14.66 -2.24
N SER A 30 0.39 14.79 -1.13
CA SER A 30 0.28 16.07 -0.39
C SER A 30 1.60 16.54 0.24
N ILE A 31 2.57 15.63 0.41
CA ILE A 31 3.88 15.90 1.03
C ILE A 31 5.07 15.42 0.19
N LYS A 32 4.86 15.18 -1.11
CA LYS A 32 5.87 14.64 -2.04
C LYS A 32 7.12 15.50 -2.20
N ASP A 33 7.04 16.81 -1.89
CA ASP A 33 8.21 17.71 -1.95
C ASP A 33 9.18 17.49 -0.78
N LYS A 34 8.75 16.80 0.29
CA LYS A 34 9.53 16.59 1.52
C LYS A 34 10.15 15.19 1.60
N TYR A 35 9.42 14.18 1.12
CA TYR A 35 9.77 12.77 1.28
C TYR A 35 9.56 12.01 -0.03
N THR A 36 10.39 10.99 -0.23
CA THR A 36 10.09 9.91 -1.17
C THR A 36 9.47 8.75 -0.41
N PHE A 37 8.62 7.99 -1.09
CA PHE A 37 7.86 6.91 -0.45
C PHE A 37 8.00 5.61 -1.23
N GLU A 38 7.94 4.52 -0.48
CA GLU A 38 7.84 3.15 -0.98
C GLU A 38 6.68 2.48 -0.26
N LEU A 39 5.77 1.85 -1.01
CA LEU A 39 4.69 1.03 -0.47
C LEU A 39 5.02 -0.44 -0.68
N LEU A 40 5.17 -1.19 0.41
CA LEU A 40 5.50 -2.60 0.40
C LEU A 40 4.30 -3.40 0.92
N PHE A 41 3.54 -4.00 0.03
CA PHE A 41 2.48 -4.95 0.38
C PHE A 41 3.06 -6.36 0.55
N ILE A 42 2.84 -6.96 1.71
CA ILE A 42 3.27 -8.32 2.03
C ILE A 42 2.04 -9.21 2.04
N ASN A 43 1.94 -10.12 1.08
CA ASN A 43 0.87 -11.12 1.09
C ASN A 43 1.11 -12.13 2.22
N ASP A 44 0.25 -12.12 3.24
CA ASP A 44 0.34 -12.98 4.42
C ASP A 44 -0.45 -14.29 4.23
N GLY A 45 -0.29 -14.91 3.05
CA GLY A 45 -0.96 -16.17 2.72
C GLY A 45 -2.44 -16.04 2.36
N SER A 46 -2.86 -14.91 1.78
CA SER A 46 -4.24 -14.68 1.33
C SER A 46 -4.74 -15.81 0.44
N LYS A 47 -6.01 -16.18 0.62
CA LYS A 47 -6.70 -17.22 -0.17
C LYS A 47 -7.74 -16.65 -1.13
N ASP A 48 -7.94 -15.33 -1.07
CA ASP A 48 -8.84 -14.57 -1.91
C ASP A 48 -8.06 -13.82 -3.01
N LYS A 49 -8.67 -12.80 -3.61
CA LYS A 49 -8.05 -12.04 -4.70
C LYS A 49 -7.08 -10.94 -4.25
N THR A 50 -6.73 -10.85 -2.97
CA THR A 50 -5.82 -9.80 -2.45
C THR A 50 -4.51 -9.74 -3.24
N LEU A 51 -3.87 -10.88 -3.46
CA LEU A 51 -2.61 -10.94 -4.21
C LEU A 51 -2.77 -10.54 -5.67
N GLU A 52 -3.91 -10.88 -6.30
CA GLU A 52 -4.20 -10.52 -7.69
C GLU A 52 -4.44 -9.01 -7.86
N ILE A 53 -5.01 -8.36 -6.84
CA ILE A 53 -5.28 -6.92 -6.85
C ILE A 53 -3.99 -6.11 -6.64
N VAL A 54 -3.05 -6.62 -5.84
CA VAL A 54 -1.79 -5.95 -5.50
C VAL A 54 -0.71 -6.09 -6.58
N LYS A 55 -0.76 -7.16 -7.39
CA LYS A 55 0.27 -7.53 -8.35
C LYS A 55 0.20 -6.74 -9.66
#